data_AF-A0A068DSR4-F1
#
_entry.id   AF-A0A068DSR4-F1
#
_cell.length_a   1.000
_cell.length_b   1.000
_cell.length_c   1.000
_cell.angle_alpha   90.00
_cell.angle_beta   90.00
_cell.angle_gamma   90.00
#
_symmetry.space_group_name_H-M   'P 1'
#
loop_
_entity.id
_entity.type
_entity.pdbx_description
1 polymer ?
#
loop_
_entity_poly.entity_id
_entity_poly.type
_entity_poly.pdbx_seq_one_letter_code
_entity_poly.pdbx_strand_id
1 'polypeptide(L)' 'MIKIKDGESIEKAIKRYKRKCEKIRLLKEFRKIQFYVKPSIKKREAFLKAYYKQCLISKKDNSA' A
#
# COMPACT_ATOMS: atom_id res chain seq x y z
N MET A 1 8.10 -7.76 -15.90
CA MET A 1 8.88 -9.00 -16.11
C MET A 1 9.72 -9.35 -14.91
N ILE A 2 9.78 -10.64 -14.56
CA ILE A 2 10.72 -11.23 -13.61
C ILE A 2 11.56 -12.19 -14.44
N LYS A 3 12.85 -11.88 -14.57
CA LYS A 3 13.80 -12.73 -15.28
C LYS A 3 14.19 -13.87 -14.32
N ILE A 4 13.99 -15.10 -14.74
CA ILE A 4 14.51 -16.28 -14.05
C ILE A 4 15.92 -16.47 -14.61
N LYS A 5 16.93 -16.53 -13.74
CA LYS A 5 18.30 -16.86 -14.17
C LYS A 5 18.43 -18.37 -14.28
N ASP A 6 19.16 -18.85 -15.27
CA ASP A 6 19.51 -20.26 -15.42
C ASP A 6 20.26 -20.74 -14.16
N GLY A 7 19.69 -21.71 -13.45
CA GLY A 7 20.20 -22.24 -12.17
C GLY A 7 19.42 -21.79 -10.92
N GLU A 8 18.40 -20.93 -11.02
CA GLU A 8 17.54 -20.62 -9.88
C GLU A 8 16.44 -21.67 -9.66
N SER A 9 16.31 -22.14 -8.41
CA SER A 9 15.16 -22.96 -8.00
C SER A 9 13.84 -22.19 -8.20
N ILE A 10 12.89 -22.85 -8.85
CA ILE A 10 11.56 -22.33 -9.22
C ILE A 10 10.85 -21.69 -8.02
N GLU A 11 10.98 -22.27 -6.83
CA GLU A 11 10.36 -21.77 -5.61
C GLU A 11 10.83 -20.36 -5.22
N LYS A 12 12.12 -20.07 -5.42
CA LYS A 12 12.70 -18.73 -5.15
C LYS A 12 12.16 -17.69 -6.13
N ALA A 13 11.95 -18.07 -7.39
CA ALA A 13 11.33 -17.20 -8.38
C ALA A 13 9.88 -16.86 -8.02
N ILE A 14 9.09 -17.85 -7.60
CA ILE A 14 7.70 -17.66 -7.15
C ILE A 14 7.65 -16.72 -5.93
N LYS A 15 8.55 -16.90 -4.95
CA LYS A 15 8.61 -16.05 -3.76
C LYS A 15 8.92 -14.59 -4.11
N ARG A 16 9.87 -14.34 -5.02
CA ARG A 16 10.15 -12.98 -5.52
C ARG A 16 8.98 -12.38 -6.29
N TYR A 17 8.28 -13.19 -7.09
CA TYR A 17 7.08 -12.76 -7.80
C TYR A 17 6.02 -12.26 -6.82
N LYS A 18 5.69 -13.06 -5.80
CA LYS A 18 4.71 -12.68 -4.76
C LYS A 18 5.11 -11.37 -4.05
N ARG A 19 6.37 -11.26 -3.62
CA ARG A 19 6.90 -10.02 -3.01
C ARG A 19 6.82 -8.81 -3.95
N LYS A 20 7.06 -9.01 -5.26
CA LYS A 20 6.96 -7.93 -6.24
C LYS A 20 5.51 -7.47 -6.41
N CYS A 21 4.55 -8.39 -6.44
CA CYS A 21 3.12 -8.06 -6.48
C CYS A 21 2.67 -7.28 -5.25
N GLU A 22 3.12 -7.69 -4.06
CA GLU A 22 2.86 -6.96 -2.81
C GLU A 22 3.50 -5.56 -2.82
N LYS A 23 4.75 -5.45 -3.27
CA LYS A 23 5.49 -4.18 -3.36
C LYS A 23 4.81 -3.19 -4.31
N ILE A 24 4.32 -3.67 -5.45
CA ILE A 24 3.59 -2.85 -6.44
C ILE A 24 2.20 -2.46 -5.91
N ARG A 25 1.67 -3.14 -4.89
CA ARG A 25 0.32 -2.91 -4.31
C ARG A 25 -0.82 -3.09 -5.33
N LEU A 26 -0.60 -3.96 -6.31
CA LEU A 26 -1.52 -4.26 -7.42
C LEU A 26 -2.95 -4.57 -6.92
N LEU A 27 -3.07 -5.45 -5.92
CA LEU A 27 -4.37 -5.80 -5.31
C LEU A 27 -5.06 -4.62 -4.62
N LYS A 28 -4.28 -3.73 -4.00
CA LYS A 28 -4.82 -2.57 -3.30
C LYS A 28 -5.34 -1.52 -4.28
N GLU A 29 -4.66 -1.34 -5.40
CA GLU A 29 -5.10 -0.43 -6.46
C GLU A 29 -6.33 -0.99 -7.17
N PHE A 30 -6.32 -2.27 -7.50
CA PHE A 30 -7.48 -2.94 -8.08
C PHE A 30 -8.75 -2.74 -7.23
N ARG A 31 -8.67 -3.00 -5.92
CA ARG A 31 -9.79 -2.80 -4.98
C ARG A 31 -10.25 -1.34 -4.89
N LYS A 32 -9.35 -0.37 -5.08
CA LYS A 32 -9.71 1.06 -5.07
C LYS A 32 -10.43 1.49 -6.34
N ILE A 33 -10.10 0.88 -7.47
CA ILE A 33 -10.66 1.22 -8.79
C ILE A 33 -11.96 0.47 -9.06
N GLN A 34 -12.18 -0.66 -8.39
CA GLN A 34 -13.36 -1.52 -8.55
C GLN A 34 -14.70 -0.76 -8.45
N PHE A 35 -14.74 0.35 -7.71
CA PHE A 35 -15.93 1.18 -7.55
C PHE A 35 -15.61 2.67 -7.73
N TYR A 36 -16.54 3.41 -8.31
CA TYR A 36 -16.42 4.87 -8.39
C TYR A 36 -16.62 5.49 -7.00
N VAL A 37 -15.61 6.24 -6.55
CA VAL A 37 -15.68 7.03 -5.32
C VAL A 37 -15.74 8.50 -5.69
N LYS A 38 -16.82 9.19 -5.29
CA LYS A 38 -16.97 10.63 -5.53
C LYS A 38 -15.76 11.40 -4.99
N PRO A 39 -15.28 12.45 -5.68
CA PRO A 39 -14.08 13.19 -5.29
C PRO A 39 -14.22 13.85 -3.91
N SER A 40 -15.43 14.26 -3.52
CA SER A 40 -15.72 14.81 -2.19
C SER A 40 -15.45 13.80 -1.06
N ILE A 41 -15.88 12.54 -1.25
CA ILE A 41 -15.69 11.46 -0.27
C ILE A 41 -14.19 11.16 -0.13
N LYS A 42 -13.47 11.07 -1.25
CA LYS A 42 -12.02 10.84 -1.26
C LYS A 42 -11.26 11.95 -0.52
N LYS A 43 -11.63 13.22 -0.72
CA LYS A 43 -11.05 14.37 -0.01
C LYS A 43 -11.33 14.32 1.49
N ARG A 44 -12.57 14.00 1.89
CA ARG A 44 -12.96 13.88 3.30
C ARG A 44 -12.15 12.80 4.03
N GLU A 45 -12.01 11.62 3.43
CA GLU A 45 -11.20 10.53 4.03
C GLU A 45 -9.72 10.90 4.18
N ALA A 46 -9.16 11.62 3.21
CA ALA A 46 -7.78 12.09 3.26
C ALA A 46 -7.57 13.07 4.43
N PHE A 47 -8.49 14.02 4.61
CA PHE A 47 -8.46 14.98 5.71
C PHE A 47 -8.55 14.30 7.08
N LEU A 48 -9.52 13.39 7.26
CA LEU A 48 -9.68 12.64 8.51
C LEU A 48 -8.43 11.82 8.87
N LYS A 49 -7.81 11.16 7.88
CA LYS A 49 -6.55 10.43 8.07
C LYS A 49 -5.40 11.36 8.48
N ALA A 50 -5.30 12.53 7.87
CA ALA A 50 -4.28 13.52 8.20
C ALA A 50 -4.46 14.06 9.62
N TYR A 51 -5.69 14.44 9.99
CA TYR A 51 -6.02 14.90 11.34
C TYR A 51 -5.69 13.84 12.40
N TYR A 52 -6.12 12.59 12.19
CA TYR A 52 -5.80 11.50 13.10
C TYR A 52 -4.29 11.33 13.30
N LYS A 53 -3.51 11.37 12.21
CA LYS A 53 -2.05 11.28 12.27
C LYS A 53 -1.44 12.46 13.04
N GLN A 54 -1.95 13.67 12.81
CA GLN A 54 -1.50 14.88 13.52
C GLN A 54 -1.76 14.76 15.02
N CYS A 55 -2.96 14.35 15.43
CA CYS A 55 -3.27 14.12 16.84
C CYS A 55 -2.34 13.09 17.49
N LEU A 56 -2.00 12.01 16.79
CA LEU A 56 -1.06 11.01 17.31
C LEU A 56 0.36 11.57 17.50
N ILE A 57 0.83 12.39 16.56
CA ILE A 57 2.14 13.05 16.64
C ILE A 57 2.15 14.02 17.82
N SER A 58 1.17 14.92 17.90
CA SER A 58 1.07 15.88 19.01
C SER A 58 0.98 15.19 20.38
N LYS A 59 0.28 14.06 20.49
CA LYS A 59 0.25 13.27 21.73
C LYS A 59 1.62 12.70 22.10
N LYS A 60 2.39 12.24 21.11
CA LYS A 60 3.75 11.73 21.31
C LYS A 60 4.69 12.84 21.78
N ASP A 61 4.59 14.02 21.17
CA ASP A 61 5.44 15.17 21.52
C ASP A 61 5.13 15.71 22.92
N ASN A 62 3.86 15.63 23.36
CA ASN A 62 3.46 16.03 24.72
C ASN A 62 3.77 14.98 25.81
N SER A 63 4.15 13.76 25.44
CA SER A 63 4.53 12.69 26.39
C SER A 63 6.06 12.49 26.45
N ALA A 64 6.83 13.32 25.75
CA ALA A 64 8.29 13.32 25.72
C ALA A 64 8.85 14.47 26.56
#